data_AF-A0A1G9SI01-F1
#
_entry.id   AF-A0A1G9SI01-F1
#
_cell.length_a   1.000
_cell.length_b   1.000
_cell.length_c   1.000
_cell.angle_alpha   90.00
_cell.angle_beta   90.00
_cell.angle_gamma   90.00
#
_symmetry.space_group_name_H-M   'P 1'
#
loop_
_entity.id
_entity.type
_entity.pdbx_description
1 polymer ?
#
loop_
_entity_poly.entity_id
_entity_poly.type
_entity_poly.pdbx_seq_one_letter_code
_entity_poly.pdbx_strand_id
1 'polypeptide(L)'
;MTCKACRVIPVEERQRCKNNIKCAFHEDGSFDNDNWCCQTMHKLKDFARDYGTYYHEVEGRSSISTLKIPENDIFNGYITISTCTEGGDTDNAVMINPSEHKPLTLDIAEMTADYYENLSSPVKRG
;
A
#
# COMPACT_ATOMS: atom_id res chain seq x y z
N MET A 1 15.08 -8.60 0.36
CA MET A 1 14.14 -8.60 1.49
C MET A 1 12.71 -8.51 0.96
N THR A 2 11.79 -9.37 1.41
CA THR A 2 10.36 -9.34 0.98
C THR A 2 9.50 -8.71 2.08
N CYS A 3 8.47 -7.94 1.69
CA CYS A 3 7.52 -7.32 2.62
C CYS A 3 6.85 -8.36 3.54
N LYS A 4 6.48 -8.01 4.79
CA LYS A 4 5.81 -8.91 5.74
C LYS A 4 4.60 -9.60 5.10
N ALA A 5 3.72 -8.81 4.46
CA ALA A 5 2.51 -9.31 3.80
C ALA A 5 2.82 -10.26 2.63
N CYS A 6 3.97 -10.09 1.97
CA CYS A 6 4.42 -10.93 0.87
C CYS A 6 4.99 -12.27 1.34
N ARG A 7 5.38 -12.39 2.61
CA ARG A 7 5.92 -13.65 3.18
C ARG A 7 4.81 -14.64 3.54
N VAL A 8 3.64 -14.14 3.90
CA VAL A 8 2.51 -14.94 4.37
C VAL A 8 1.27 -14.60 3.53
N ILE A 9 1.23 -15.15 2.32
CA ILE A 9 0.16 -14.88 1.35
C ILE A 9 -0.85 -16.04 1.39
N PRO A 10 -2.14 -15.77 1.72
CA PRO A 10 -3.21 -16.75 1.64
C PRO A 10 -3.30 -17.41 0.25
N VAL A 11 -3.77 -18.66 0.19
CA VAL A 11 -3.86 -19.42 -1.07
C VAL A 11 -4.75 -18.72 -2.09
N GLU A 12 -5.86 -18.14 -1.65
CA GLU A 12 -6.81 -17.40 -2.49
C GLU A 12 -6.15 -16.18 -3.15
N GLU A 13 -5.36 -15.44 -2.38
CA GLU A 13 -4.57 -14.30 -2.87
C GLU A 13 -3.49 -14.73 -3.86
N ARG A 14 -2.82 -15.87 -3.62
CA ARG A 14 -1.87 -16.44 -4.58
C ARG A 14 -2.54 -16.80 -5.90
N GLN A 15 -3.74 -17.38 -5.86
CA GLN A 15 -4.49 -17.73 -7.06
C GLN A 15 -4.94 -16.49 -7.83
N ARG A 16 -5.44 -15.45 -7.15
CA ARG A 16 -5.75 -14.14 -7.75
C ARG A 16 -4.56 -13.58 -8.51
N CYS A 17 -3.37 -13.72 -7.92
CA CYS A 17 -2.13 -13.24 -8.49
C CYS A 17 -1.44 -14.21 -9.47
N LYS A 18 -2.10 -15.31 -9.86
CA LYS A 18 -1.55 -16.37 -10.72
C LYS A 18 -0.18 -16.88 -10.25
N ASN A 19 0.03 -16.91 -8.93
CA ASN A 19 1.30 -17.23 -8.26
C ASN A 19 2.50 -16.33 -8.63
N ASN A 20 2.30 -15.20 -9.29
CA ASN A 20 3.39 -14.33 -9.76
C ASN A 20 3.69 -13.16 -8.81
N ILE A 21 3.61 -13.34 -7.49
CA ILE A 21 3.79 -12.22 -6.57
C ILE A 21 5.21 -11.64 -6.65
N LYS A 22 5.29 -10.34 -6.92
CA LYS A 22 6.51 -9.54 -6.91
C LYS A 22 6.36 -8.40 -5.91
N CYS A 23 7.33 -8.29 -5.00
CA CYS A 23 7.33 -7.27 -3.95
C CYS A 23 7.62 -5.90 -4.57
N ALA A 24 6.90 -4.86 -4.12
CA ALA A 24 7.12 -3.47 -4.52
C ALA A 24 8.32 -2.79 -3.86
N PHE A 25 9.14 -3.56 -3.15
CA PHE A 25 10.26 -3.04 -2.38
C PHE A 25 11.49 -3.90 -2.63
N HIS A 26 12.59 -3.23 -2.95
CA HIS A 26 13.92 -3.83 -3.04
C HIS A 26 14.45 -4.25 -1.66
N GLU A 27 15.61 -4.89 -1.62
CA GLU A 27 16.20 -5.37 -0.36
C GLU A 27 16.55 -4.26 0.62
N ASP A 28 16.85 -3.07 0.11
CA ASP A 28 17.13 -1.85 0.87
C ASP A 28 15.86 -1.09 1.29
N GLY A 29 14.67 -1.62 0.97
CA GLY A 29 13.38 -1.02 1.29
C GLY A 29 12.93 0.10 0.35
N SER A 30 13.68 0.39 -0.71
CA SER A 30 13.25 1.36 -1.73
C SER A 30 12.15 0.80 -2.63
N PHE A 31 11.23 1.67 -3.08
CA PHE A 31 10.10 1.28 -3.93
C PHE A 31 10.55 0.93 -5.36
N ASP A 32 9.95 -0.13 -5.90
CA ASP A 32 10.08 -0.60 -7.28
C ASP A 32 8.69 -0.62 -7.94
N ASN A 33 8.55 -0.02 -9.12
CA ASN A 33 7.29 -0.02 -9.86
C ASN A 33 7.03 -1.34 -10.61
N ASP A 34 8.02 -2.22 -10.73
CA ASP A 34 7.84 -3.57 -11.25
C ASP A 34 7.37 -4.51 -10.14
N ASN A 35 6.10 -4.40 -9.75
CA ASN A 35 5.59 -4.95 -8.48
C ASN A 35 4.30 -5.77 -8.54
N TRP A 36 4.18 -6.64 -9.55
CA TRP A 36 2.99 -7.46 -9.75
C TRP A 36 2.43 -8.07 -8.45
N CYS A 37 1.21 -7.65 -8.08
CA CYS A 37 0.48 -8.25 -6.96
C CYS A 37 1.18 -8.15 -5.58
N CYS A 38 1.96 -7.08 -5.35
CA CYS A 38 2.55 -6.84 -4.03
C CYS A 38 1.46 -6.71 -2.96
N GLN A 39 1.51 -7.59 -1.96
CA GLN A 39 0.47 -7.69 -0.93
C GLN A 39 0.42 -6.49 0.01
N THR A 40 1.57 -5.87 0.34
CA THR A 40 1.57 -4.61 1.11
C THR A 40 0.85 -3.51 0.33
N MET A 41 1.10 -3.40 -0.99
CA MET A 41 0.44 -2.38 -1.80
C MET A 41 -1.07 -2.65 -1.94
N HIS A 42 -1.49 -3.91 -2.02
CA HIS A 42 -2.92 -4.27 -2.02
C HIS A 42 -3.58 -3.89 -0.69
N LYS A 43 -2.99 -4.25 0.45
CA LYS A 43 -3.49 -3.84 1.77
C LYS A 43 -3.67 -2.32 1.87
N LEU A 44 -2.66 -1.54 1.48
CA LEU A 44 -2.75 -0.08 1.51
C LEU A 44 -3.87 0.46 0.59
N LYS A 45 -4.03 -0.09 -0.62
CA LYS A 45 -5.13 0.30 -1.52
C LYS A 45 -6.50 -0.07 -0.94
N ASP A 46 -6.62 -1.23 -0.32
CA ASP A 46 -7.87 -1.69 0.28
C ASP A 46 -8.24 -0.82 1.49
N PHE A 47 -7.29 -0.45 2.35
CA PHE A 47 -7.53 0.54 3.40
C PHE A 47 -7.98 1.89 2.80
N ALA A 48 -7.37 2.37 1.72
CA ALA A 48 -7.81 3.64 1.12
C ALA A 48 -9.25 3.58 0.61
N ARG A 49 -9.67 2.43 0.07
CA ARG A 49 -11.06 2.18 -0.34
C ARG A 49 -12.00 2.18 0.86
N ASP A 50 -11.65 1.44 1.91
CA ASP A 50 -12.47 1.31 3.13
C ASP A 50 -12.66 2.65 3.84
N TYR A 51 -11.67 3.53 3.78
CA TYR A 51 -11.71 4.87 4.37
C TYR A 51 -12.19 5.97 3.41
N GLY A 52 -12.59 5.62 2.19
CA GLY A 52 -13.13 6.57 1.22
C GLY A 52 -12.11 7.56 0.65
N THR A 53 -10.82 7.26 0.74
CA THR A 53 -9.69 8.05 0.22
C THR A 53 -9.15 7.43 -1.08
N TYR A 54 -10.05 6.89 -1.87
CA TYR A 54 -9.80 6.23 -3.14
C TYR A 54 -10.55 6.95 -4.26
N TYR A 55 -9.83 7.26 -5.34
CA TYR A 55 -10.39 7.84 -6.55
C TYR A 55 -10.11 6.91 -7.73
N HIS A 56 -11.13 6.65 -8.55
CA HIS A 56 -11.03 5.84 -9.75
C HIS A 56 -11.56 6.59 -10.95
N GLU A 57 -10.77 6.63 -12.02
CA GLU A 57 -11.17 7.17 -13.30
C GLU A 57 -11.53 6.03 -14.25
N VAL A 58 -12.84 5.90 -14.53
CA VAL A 58 -13.41 4.79 -15.31
C VAL A 58 -12.87 4.76 -16.74
N GLU A 59 -12.70 5.92 -17.37
CA GLU A 59 -12.26 6.02 -18.77
C GLU A 59 -10.75 5.79 -18.93
N GLY A 60 -9.96 6.25 -17.96
CA GLY A 60 -8.50 6.10 -17.94
C GLY A 60 -8.00 4.77 -17.38
N ARG A 61 -8.89 3.95 -16.80
CA ARG A 61 -8.55 2.74 -16.03
C ARG A 61 -7.51 3.00 -14.93
N SER A 62 -7.46 4.24 -14.45
CA SER A 62 -6.48 4.71 -13.48
C SER A 62 -7.13 4.78 -12.10
N SER A 63 -6.34 4.62 -11.05
CA SER A 63 -6.81 4.94 -9.71
C SER A 63 -5.72 5.52 -8.84
N ILE A 64 -6.14 6.39 -7.92
CA ILE A 64 -5.31 7.03 -6.92
C ILE A 64 -5.86 6.65 -5.55
N SER A 65 -5.02 6.08 -4.72
CA SER A 65 -5.31 5.79 -3.32
C SER A 65 -4.47 6.70 -2.44
N THR A 66 -5.09 7.34 -1.46
CA THR A 66 -4.35 8.12 -0.46
C THR A 66 -4.61 7.59 0.93
N LEU A 67 -3.59 7.59 1.78
CA LEU A 67 -3.69 7.19 3.19
C LEU A 67 -2.92 8.16 4.05
N LYS A 68 -3.46 8.49 5.22
CA LYS A 68 -2.72 9.27 6.20
C LYS A 68 -1.67 8.39 6.85
N ILE A 69 -0.43 8.86 6.87
CA ILE A 69 0.63 8.21 7.65
C ILE A 69 0.31 8.46 9.13
N PRO A 70 0.30 7.43 10.00
CA PRO A 70 0.04 7.63 11.42
C PRO A 70 1.01 8.67 11.99
N GLU A 71 0.45 9.68 12.68
CA GLU A 71 1.26 10.74 13.26
C GLU A 71 2.21 10.14 14.30
N ASN A 72 3.48 10.40 14.11
CA ASN A 72 4.51 10.23 15.13
C ASN A 72 5.46 11.43 15.08
N ASP A 73 6.39 11.50 16.03
CA ASP A 73 7.34 12.62 16.13
C ASP A 73 8.24 12.79 14.89
N ILE A 74 8.26 11.80 13.99
CA ILE A 74 9.17 11.70 12.85
C ILE A 74 8.44 11.96 11.51
N PHE A 75 7.16 11.58 11.40
CA PHE A 75 6.40 11.60 10.16
C PHE A 75 4.99 12.13 10.35
N ASN A 76 4.64 13.16 9.57
CA ASN A 76 3.28 13.64 9.39
C ASN A 76 3.04 13.88 7.90
N GLY A 77 2.19 13.07 7.26
CA GLY A 77 1.99 13.15 5.83
C GLY A 77 1.01 12.12 5.31
N TYR A 78 1.07 11.91 4.00
CA TYR A 78 0.22 10.96 3.29
C TYR A 78 1.04 10.04 2.41
N ILE A 79 0.61 8.79 2.29
CA ILE A 79 0.98 7.92 1.18
C ILE A 79 0.02 8.22 0.03
N THR A 80 0.54 8.39 -1.18
CA THR A 80 -0.25 8.42 -2.41
C THR A 80 0.22 7.30 -3.34
N ILE A 81 -0.72 6.50 -3.84
CA ILE A 81 -0.49 5.33 -4.67
C ILE A 81 -1.27 5.53 -5.97
N SER A 82 -0.59 5.53 -7.12
CA SER A 82 -1.24 5.52 -8.43
C SER A 82 -1.15 4.15 -9.10
N THR A 83 -2.18 3.82 -9.87
CA THR A 83 -2.29 2.56 -10.61
C THR A 83 -2.86 2.86 -11.99
N CYS A 84 -2.30 2.26 -13.04
CA CYS A 84 -2.74 2.45 -14.42
C CYS A 84 -3.59 1.29 -14.95
N THR A 85 -3.68 0.18 -14.21
CA THR A 85 -4.64 -0.90 -14.49
C THR A 85 -5.16 -1.51 -13.19
N GLU A 86 -6.38 -2.03 -13.19
CA GLU A 86 -6.94 -2.81 -12.08
C GLU A 86 -6.17 -4.11 -11.80
N GLY A 87 -5.17 -4.46 -12.64
CA GLY A 87 -4.40 -5.70 -12.66
C GLY A 87 -3.50 -5.94 -11.44
N GLY A 88 -3.36 -4.94 -10.57
CA GLY A 88 -2.79 -5.12 -9.24
C GLY A 88 -1.34 -4.65 -9.10
N ASP A 89 -0.71 -4.19 -10.18
CA ASP A 89 0.51 -3.39 -10.14
C ASP A 89 0.25 -1.99 -9.60
N THR A 90 1.28 -1.43 -8.98
CA THR A 90 1.34 -0.03 -8.57
C THR A 90 2.35 0.68 -9.44
N ASP A 91 1.87 1.68 -10.18
CA ASP A 91 2.68 2.46 -11.11
C ASP A 91 3.61 3.41 -10.36
N ASN A 92 3.09 4.08 -9.33
CA ASN A 92 3.87 4.94 -8.46
C ASN A 92 3.35 4.89 -7.02
N ALA A 93 4.26 5.03 -6.06
CA ALA A 93 3.93 5.19 -4.66
C ALA A 93 4.88 6.19 -4.00
N VAL A 94 4.32 7.21 -3.37
CA VAL A 94 5.08 8.31 -2.78
C VAL A 94 4.57 8.64 -1.38
N MET A 95 5.49 9.10 -0.53
CA MET A 95 5.18 9.82 0.69
C MET A 95 5.21 11.33 0.39
N ILE A 96 4.17 12.03 0.85
CA ILE A 96 4.05 13.48 0.76
C ILE A 96 3.87 14.05 2.17
N ASN A 97 4.73 15.00 2.55
CA ASN A 97 4.56 15.84 3.73
C ASN A 97 4.88 17.31 3.39
N PRO A 98 4.63 18.28 4.28
CA PRO A 98 4.88 19.71 3.98
C PRO A 98 6.33 20.05 3.60
N SER A 99 7.30 19.22 3.98
CA SER A 99 8.73 19.48 3.77
C SER A 99 9.34 18.61 2.68
N GLU A 100 8.73 17.47 2.34
CA GLU A 100 9.33 16.45 1.49
C GLU A 100 8.30 15.72 0.63
N HIS A 101 8.74 15.36 -0.59
CA HIS A 101 8.05 14.45 -1.49
C HIS A 101 9.07 13.42 -1.98
N LYS A 102 8.87 12.15 -1.63
CA LYS A 102 9.84 11.07 -1.89
C LYS A 102 9.12 9.77 -2.26
N PRO A 103 9.79 8.84 -2.97
CA PRO A 103 9.28 7.48 -3.13
C PRO A 103 8.93 6.86 -1.79
N LEU A 104 7.87 6.04 -1.76
CA LEU A 104 7.49 5.27 -0.59
C LEU A 104 8.62 4.31 -0.19
N THR A 105 8.83 4.10 1.10
CA THR A 105 9.76 3.08 1.61
C THR A 105 9.00 1.95 2.29
N LEU A 106 9.63 0.79 2.41
CA LEU A 106 9.05 -0.38 3.06
C LEU A 106 8.66 -0.08 4.51
N ASP A 107 9.51 0.63 5.26
CA ASP A 107 9.25 0.96 6.67
C ASP A 107 7.98 1.79 6.84
N ILE A 108 7.81 2.82 6.00
CA ILE A 108 6.62 3.67 6.01
C ILE A 108 5.38 2.86 5.61
N ALA A 109 5.51 2.03 4.58
CA ALA A 109 4.42 1.21 4.07
C ALA A 109 3.94 0.21 5.13
N GLU A 110 4.85 -0.50 5.79
CA GLU A 110 4.52 -1.47 6.84
C GLU A 110 4.00 -0.80 8.10
N MET A 111 4.61 0.31 8.55
CA MET A 111 4.10 1.07 9.70
C MET A 111 2.66 1.54 9.47
N THR A 112 2.37 2.04 8.26
CA THR A 112 1.02 2.50 7.90
C THR A 112 0.05 1.32 7.83
N ALA A 113 0.44 0.22 7.18
CA ALA A 113 -0.40 -0.98 7.11
C ALA A 113 -0.74 -1.54 8.51
N ASP A 114 0.27 -1.65 9.38
CA ASP A 114 0.11 -2.14 10.76
C ASP A 114 -0.84 -1.23 11.57
N TYR A 115 -0.77 0.09 11.37
CA TYR A 115 -1.68 1.04 12.03
C TYR A 115 -3.15 0.82 11.63
N TYR A 116 -3.43 0.74 10.32
CA TYR A 116 -4.80 0.58 9.83
C TYR A 116 -5.37 -0.81 10.16
N GLU A 117 -4.56 -1.87 10.13
CA GLU A 117 -4.99 -3.21 10.53
C GLU A 117 -5.43 -3.26 12.01
N ASN A 118 -4.78 -2.48 12.87
CA ASN A 118 -5.15 -2.34 14.28
C ASN A 118 -6.37 -1.43 14.52
N LEU A 119 -6.62 -0.45 13.65
CA LEU A 119 -7.86 0.35 13.71
C LEU A 119 -9.09 -0.44 13.29
N SER A 120 -8.95 -1.31 12.29
CA SER A 120 -10.04 -2.14 11.76
C SER A 120 -10.35 -3.36 12.62
N SER A 121 -9.45 -3.71 13.54
CA SER A 121 -9.72 -4.72 14.55
C SER A 121 -10.82 -4.22 15.49
N PRO A 122 -11.95 -4.93 15.67
CA PRO A 122 -12.97 -4.49 16.61
C PRO A 122 -12.32 -4.47 17.99
N VAL A 123 -12.13 -3.27 18.53
CA VAL A 123 -11.96 -3.08 19.97
C VAL A 123 -13.14 -3.80 20.59
N LYS A 124 -12.89 -4.96 21.21
CA LYS A 124 -13.83 -5.57 22.14
C LYS A 124 -14.03 -4.49 23.21
N ARG A 125 -15.11 -3.72 23.06
CA ARG A 125 -15.60 -2.83 24.11
C ARG A 125 -16.02 -3.75 25.24
N GLY A 126 -15.10 -4.00 26.16
CA GLY A 126 -15.40 -4.53 27.48
C GLY A 126 -16.06 -3.48 28.33
#